data_AF-A0A1G4JSN1-F1
#
_entry.id   AF-A0A1G4JSN1-F1
#
_cell.length_a   1.000
_cell.length_b   1.000
_cell.length_c   1.000
_cell.angle_alpha   90.00
_cell.angle_beta   90.00
_cell.angle_gamma   90.00
#
_symmetry.space_group_name_H-M   'P 1'
#
loop_
_entity.id
_entity.type
_entity.pdbx_description
1 polymer ?
#
loop_
_entity_poly.entity_id
_entity_poly.type
_entity_poly.pdbx_seq_one_letter_code
_entity_poly.pdbx_strand_id
1 'polypeptide(L)'
;MALTKKDDQNAFKSVYLEAAQLLLRDRRYDKATIMYERALKSTQTLQEISEKEQDSEHVRQALSLVGDDIQNRVKELKLLEQAAQEVAQDSQNQSDRSEITAMTALREKSWTDSNFATVIETYRTSLLNLLKVQLETDSRFSTLEDIVNQNVISLLSDMGMLEQRRVAQYEAKVEHLARENKKMSNQIVKLKERWGSLVESARQKRKQEKT
;
A
#
# COMPACT_ATOMS: atom_id res chain seq x y z
N MET A 1 -28.76 32.08 12.91
CA MET A 1 -27.60 32.56 12.11
C MET A 1 -26.35 31.74 12.47
N ALA A 2 -26.39 30.41 12.28
CA ALA A 2 -25.36 29.47 12.78
C ALA A 2 -24.92 28.41 11.74
N LEU A 3 -25.30 28.57 10.47
CA LEU A 3 -25.05 27.58 9.42
C LEU A 3 -23.68 27.74 8.73
N THR A 4 -23.00 28.89 8.88
CA THR A 4 -21.77 29.16 8.10
C THR A 4 -20.51 28.51 8.65
N LYS A 5 -20.40 28.28 9.96
CA LYS A 5 -19.18 27.67 10.55
C LYS A 5 -19.06 26.16 10.32
N LYS A 6 -20.18 25.45 10.19
CA LYS A 6 -20.21 23.99 9.99
C LYS A 6 -19.83 23.61 8.56
N ASP A 7 -20.21 24.43 7.59
CA ASP A 7 -19.88 24.24 6.17
C ASP A 7 -18.40 24.53 5.88
N ASP A 8 -17.82 25.57 6.49
CA ASP A 8 -16.39 25.85 6.38
C ASP A 8 -15.54 24.73 7.00
N GLN A 9 -15.92 24.19 8.17
CA GLN A 9 -15.17 23.10 8.81
C GLN A 9 -15.26 21.76 8.04
N ASN A 10 -16.40 21.44 7.44
CA ASN A 10 -16.55 20.25 6.60
C ASN A 10 -15.75 20.37 5.28
N ALA A 11 -15.69 21.57 4.69
CA ALA A 11 -14.84 21.83 3.53
C ALA A 11 -13.35 21.63 3.87
N PHE A 12 -12.90 22.08 5.05
CA PHE A 12 -11.52 21.89 5.50
C PHE A 12 -11.13 20.41 5.69
N LYS A 13 -12.04 19.53 6.15
CA LYS A 13 -11.79 18.10 6.33
C LYS A 13 -11.56 17.36 5.02
N SER A 14 -12.41 17.63 4.01
CA SER A 14 -12.27 17.05 2.67
C SER A 14 -10.90 17.40 2.07
N VAL A 15 -10.47 18.64 2.26
CA VAL A 15 -9.23 19.17 1.66
C VAL A 15 -7.98 18.44 2.20
N TYR A 16 -7.88 18.14 3.50
CA TYR A 16 -6.69 17.47 4.03
C TYR A 16 -6.60 16.00 3.64
N LEU A 17 -7.73 15.28 3.64
CA LEU A 17 -7.75 13.87 3.24
C LEU A 17 -7.50 13.70 1.74
N GLU A 18 -8.09 14.54 0.91
CA GLU A 18 -7.91 14.54 -0.54
C GLU A 18 -6.47 14.93 -0.93
N ALA A 19 -5.91 15.95 -0.27
CA ALA A 19 -4.50 16.30 -0.42
C ALA A 19 -3.55 15.16 0.02
N ALA A 20 -3.88 14.46 1.11
CA ALA A 20 -3.10 13.31 1.57
C ALA A 20 -3.14 12.16 0.54
N GLN A 21 -4.29 11.86 -0.04
CA GLN A 21 -4.43 10.82 -1.07
C GLN A 21 -3.64 11.14 -2.35
N LEU A 22 -3.63 12.40 -2.78
CA LEU A 22 -2.79 12.84 -3.90
C LEU A 22 -1.30 12.63 -3.62
N LEU A 23 -0.85 12.97 -2.41
CA LEU A 23 0.55 12.80 -2.00
C LEU A 23 0.95 11.33 -1.88
N LEU A 24 0.04 10.44 -1.50
CA LEU A 24 0.27 8.99 -1.52
C LEU A 24 0.48 8.46 -2.95
N ARG A 25 -0.27 8.99 -3.92
CA ARG A 25 -0.09 8.61 -5.34
C ARG A 25 1.32 8.94 -5.83
N ASP A 26 1.87 10.05 -5.36
CA ASP A 26 3.20 10.53 -5.70
C ASP A 26 4.32 9.96 -4.81
N ARG A 27 4.01 8.95 -3.96
CA ARG A 27 4.93 8.30 -3.00
C ARG A 27 5.60 9.26 -2.01
N ARG A 28 4.95 10.38 -1.70
CA ARG A 28 5.45 11.39 -0.75
C ARG A 28 4.88 11.12 0.64
N TYR A 29 5.35 10.03 1.25
CA TYR A 29 4.82 9.55 2.53
C TYR A 29 5.04 10.53 3.68
N ASP A 30 6.14 11.28 3.65
CA ASP A 30 6.46 12.37 4.58
C ASP A 30 5.34 13.43 4.59
N LYS A 31 4.96 13.91 3.39
CA LYS A 31 3.94 14.95 3.24
C LYS A 31 2.54 14.41 3.47
N ALA A 32 2.27 13.18 3.04
CA ALA A 32 0.99 12.52 3.28
C ALA A 32 0.75 12.36 4.80
N THR A 33 1.78 11.97 5.56
CA THR A 33 1.73 11.86 7.03
C THR A 33 1.36 13.18 7.68
N ILE A 34 1.99 14.29 7.28
CA ILE A 34 1.66 15.63 7.80
C ILE A 34 0.18 16.00 7.53
N MET A 35 -0.34 15.65 6.36
CA MET A 35 -1.74 15.95 6.01
C MET A 35 -2.73 15.09 6.80
N TYR A 36 -2.44 13.80 7.00
CA TYR A 36 -3.25 12.94 7.87
C TYR A 36 -3.19 13.37 9.36
N GLU A 37 -2.03 13.83 9.85
CA GLU A 37 -1.91 14.38 11.21
C GLU A 37 -2.73 15.67 11.39
N ARG A 38 -2.82 16.51 10.35
CA ARG A 38 -3.70 17.68 10.34
C ARG A 38 -5.18 17.29 10.30
N ALA A 39 -5.54 16.29 9.49
CA ALA A 39 -6.90 15.74 9.46
C ALA A 39 -7.31 15.12 10.81
N LEU A 40 -6.37 14.48 11.51
CA LEU A 40 -6.58 13.90 12.84
C LEU A 40 -6.87 15.00 13.87
N LYS A 41 -6.06 16.06 13.92
CA LYS A 41 -6.29 17.22 14.80
C LYS A 41 -7.64 17.89 14.53
N SER A 42 -8.02 17.98 13.25
CA SER A 42 -9.34 18.50 12.87
C SER A 42 -10.48 17.60 13.34
N THR A 43 -10.30 16.27 13.30
CA THR A 43 -11.32 15.33 13.77
C THR A 43 -11.45 15.35 15.30
N GLN A 44 -10.33 15.47 16.03
CA GLN A 44 -10.31 15.61 17.49
C GLN A 44 -11.00 16.90 17.96
N THR A 45 -10.72 18.03 17.32
CA THR A 45 -11.41 19.30 17.63
C THR A 45 -12.91 19.23 17.36
N LEU A 46 -13.33 18.54 16.31
CA LEU A 46 -14.75 18.30 16.04
C LEU A 46 -15.39 17.37 17.08
N GLN A 47 -14.65 16.37 17.57
CA GLN A 47 -15.12 15.49 18.63
C GLN A 47 -15.35 16.26 19.95
N GLU A 48 -14.42 17.14 20.32
CA GLU A 48 -14.57 18.03 21.48
C GLU A 48 -15.76 19.01 21.34
N ILE A 49 -16.01 19.52 20.14
CA ILE A 49 -17.17 20.39 19.86
C ILE A 49 -18.46 19.57 19.95
N SER A 50 -18.49 18.37 19.36
CA SER A 50 -19.63 17.46 19.37
C SER A 50 -20.02 17.03 20.79
N GLU A 51 -19.03 16.82 21.66
CA GLU A 51 -19.24 16.54 23.09
C GLU A 51 -19.82 17.75 23.85
N LYS A 52 -19.35 18.97 23.54
CA LYS A 52 -19.85 20.22 24.15
C LYS A 52 -21.25 20.61 23.66
N GLU A 53 -21.56 20.35 22.39
CA GLU A 53 -22.85 20.66 21.76
C GLU A 53 -23.93 19.58 22.03
N GLN A 54 -23.59 18.51 22.76
CA GLN A 54 -24.48 17.36 23.02
C GLN A 54 -25.08 16.78 21.72
N ASP A 55 -24.25 16.69 20.68
CA ASP A 55 -24.66 16.09 19.43
C ASP A 55 -25.05 14.61 19.61
N SER A 56 -25.83 14.13 18.64
CA SER A 56 -26.26 12.74 18.54
C SER A 56 -25.11 11.76 18.76
N GLU A 57 -25.37 10.70 19.52
CA GLU A 57 -24.41 9.62 19.78
C GLU A 57 -23.83 9.03 18.48
N HIS A 58 -24.62 8.97 17.41
CA HIS A 58 -24.16 8.53 16.09
C HIS A 58 -23.09 9.44 15.48
N VAL A 59 -23.16 10.75 15.73
CA VAL A 59 -22.16 11.72 15.23
C VAL A 59 -20.85 11.54 15.99
N ARG A 60 -20.93 11.35 17.31
CA ARG A 60 -19.75 11.06 18.15
C ARG A 60 -19.09 9.73 17.77
N GLN A 61 -19.89 8.69 17.56
CA GLN A 61 -19.39 7.38 17.12
C GLN A 61 -18.74 7.46 15.72
N ALA A 62 -19.35 8.18 14.77
CA ALA A 62 -18.77 8.37 13.44
C ALA A 62 -17.46 9.17 13.48
N LEU A 63 -17.36 10.21 14.33
CA LEU A 63 -16.13 10.95 14.53
C LEU A 63 -15.02 10.09 15.15
N SER A 64 -15.35 9.25 16.13
CA SER A 64 -14.41 8.29 16.72
C SER A 64 -13.88 7.32 15.68
N LEU A 65 -14.76 6.69 14.89
CA LEU A 65 -14.36 5.73 13.85
C LEU A 65 -13.46 6.37 12.79
N VAL A 66 -13.77 7.60 12.37
CA VAL A 66 -12.93 8.33 11.42
C VAL A 66 -11.59 8.72 12.04
N GLY A 67 -11.57 9.07 13.33
CA GLY A 67 -10.34 9.33 14.08
C GLY A 67 -9.43 8.10 14.12
N ASP A 68 -9.99 6.95 14.45
CA ASP A 68 -9.28 5.67 14.52
C ASP A 68 -8.72 5.27 13.14
N ASP A 69 -9.50 5.42 12.08
CA ASP A 69 -9.07 5.13 10.70
C ASP A 69 -7.90 6.03 10.28
N ILE A 70 -8.00 7.34 10.51
CA ILE A 70 -6.92 8.29 10.21
C ILE A 70 -5.67 7.94 11.02
N GLN A 71 -5.81 7.60 12.30
CA GLN A 71 -4.69 7.26 13.17
C GLN A 71 -3.99 5.96 12.74
N ASN A 72 -4.76 4.95 12.32
CA ASN A 72 -4.21 3.72 11.76
C ASN A 72 -3.45 4.01 10.46
N ARG A 73 -4.00 4.89 9.62
CA ARG A 73 -3.32 5.31 8.39
C ARG A 73 -2.00 6.02 8.66
N VAL A 74 -1.95 6.91 9.65
CA VAL A 74 -0.68 7.56 10.07
C VAL A 74 0.36 6.53 10.51
N LYS A 75 -0.03 5.50 11.29
CA LYS A 75 0.89 4.44 11.72
C LYS A 75 1.45 3.65 10.54
N GLU A 76 0.58 3.27 9.60
CA GLU A 76 0.97 2.55 8.39
C GLU A 76 1.96 3.36 7.55
N LEU A 77 1.71 4.67 7.36
CA LEU A 77 2.61 5.53 6.59
C LEU A 77 3.98 5.71 7.24
N LYS A 78 4.05 5.77 8.58
CA LYS A 78 5.33 5.81 9.31
C LYS A 78 6.12 4.52 9.15
N LEU A 79 5.45 3.36 9.13
CA LEU A 79 6.10 2.08 8.85
C LEU A 79 6.62 2.01 7.41
N LEU A 80 5.86 2.52 6.44
CA LEU A 80 6.28 2.60 5.04
C LEU A 80 7.46 3.55 4.84
N GLU A 81 7.50 4.66 5.59
CA GLU A 81 8.63 5.60 5.58
C GLU A 81 9.89 4.95 6.17
N GLN A 82 9.78 4.23 7.29
CA GLN A 82 10.88 3.48 7.88
C GLN A 82 11.42 2.41 6.92
N ALA A 83 10.54 1.60 6.32
CA ALA A 83 10.94 0.61 5.33
C ALA A 83 11.61 1.25 4.10
N ALA A 84 11.14 2.41 3.65
CA ALA A 84 11.76 3.14 2.55
C ALA A 84 13.16 3.69 2.91
N GLN A 85 13.36 4.11 4.16
CA GLN A 85 14.67 4.57 4.65
C GLN A 85 15.67 3.42 4.85
N GLU A 86 15.21 2.26 5.33
CA GLU A 86 16.04 1.05 5.44
C GLU A 86 16.54 0.58 4.08
N VAL A 87 15.68 0.58 3.05
CA VAL A 87 16.07 0.27 1.66
C VAL A 87 17.07 1.29 1.11
N ALA A 88 16.96 2.56 1.49
CA ALA A 88 17.90 3.60 1.07
C ALA A 88 19.27 3.47 1.75
N GLN A 89 19.32 2.99 3.01
CA GLN A 89 20.58 2.76 3.74
C GLN A 89 21.30 1.49 3.27
N ASP A 90 20.58 0.41 2.95
CA ASP A 90 21.17 -0.80 2.36
C ASP A 90 21.73 -0.57 0.95
N SER A 91 21.15 0.39 0.22
CA SER A 91 21.63 0.79 -1.12
C SER A 91 22.99 1.52 -1.09
N GLN A 92 23.47 1.96 0.07
CA GLN A 92 24.79 2.60 0.20
C GLN A 92 25.93 1.62 0.49
N ASN A 93 25.64 0.37 0.91
CA ASN A 93 26.65 -0.62 1.28
C ASN A 93 26.78 -1.82 0.34
N GLN A 94 25.89 -1.99 -0.65
CA GLN A 94 26.06 -3.04 -1.66
C GLN A 94 25.68 -2.54 -3.05
N SER A 95 26.66 -1.90 -3.72
CA SER A 95 26.67 -1.84 -5.17
C SER A 95 26.70 -3.28 -5.70
N ASP A 96 25.74 -3.58 -6.56
CA ASP A 96 25.77 -4.66 -7.56
C ASP A 96 25.13 -6.02 -7.22
N ARG A 97 24.39 -6.21 -6.12
CA ARG A 97 23.69 -7.50 -5.92
C ARG A 97 22.27 -7.51 -5.33
N SER A 98 21.71 -6.38 -4.90
CA SER A 98 20.51 -6.38 -4.06
C SER A 98 19.16 -6.17 -4.77
N GLU A 99 19.11 -5.71 -6.03
CA GLU A 99 17.81 -5.49 -6.70
C GLU A 99 17.01 -6.79 -6.92
N ILE A 100 17.70 -7.92 -7.12
CA ILE A 100 17.04 -9.22 -7.26
C ILE A 100 16.62 -9.75 -5.89
N THR A 101 17.46 -9.59 -4.85
CA THR A 101 17.22 -10.12 -3.50
C THR A 101 16.14 -9.35 -2.73
N ALA A 102 16.04 -8.03 -2.89
CA ALA A 102 14.99 -7.23 -2.26
C ALA A 102 13.60 -7.55 -2.84
N MET A 103 13.55 -7.90 -4.13
CA MET A 103 12.32 -8.39 -4.76
C MET A 103 11.95 -9.81 -4.31
N THR A 104 12.93 -10.69 -4.02
CA THR A 104 12.63 -12.01 -3.44
C THR A 104 12.16 -11.91 -1.99
N ALA A 105 12.66 -10.96 -1.19
CA ALA A 105 12.18 -10.74 0.18
C ALA A 105 10.73 -10.22 0.23
N LEU A 106 10.30 -9.44 -0.77
CA LEU A 106 8.89 -9.06 -0.97
C LEU A 106 8.02 -10.21 -1.55
N ARG A 107 8.65 -11.22 -2.15
CA ARG A 107 8.00 -12.42 -2.71
C ARG A 107 7.57 -13.42 -1.64
N GLU A 108 8.28 -13.46 -0.51
CA GLU A 108 7.95 -14.36 0.61
C GLU A 108 6.75 -13.89 1.42
N LYS A 109 6.39 -12.60 1.35
CA LYS A 109 5.12 -12.08 1.87
C LYS A 109 4.01 -12.25 0.83
N SER A 110 3.85 -13.48 0.37
CA SER A 110 2.73 -13.91 -0.46
C SER A 110 1.44 -13.62 0.30
N TRP A 111 0.44 -13.00 -0.34
CA TRP A 111 -0.83 -12.69 0.30
C TRP A 111 -1.69 -13.94 0.57
N THR A 112 -1.14 -15.12 0.26
CA THR A 112 -1.55 -16.41 0.83
C THR A 112 -1.21 -16.56 2.32
N ASP A 113 -0.48 -15.60 2.92
CA ASP A 113 -0.16 -15.60 4.34
C ASP A 113 -1.45 -15.59 5.16
N SER A 114 -1.81 -16.78 5.66
CA SER A 114 -2.57 -17.14 6.87
C SER A 114 -3.86 -16.37 7.15
N ASN A 115 -3.83 -15.04 7.15
CA ASN A 115 -4.90 -14.13 7.52
C ASN A 115 -6.15 -14.26 6.63
N PHE A 116 -6.03 -14.31 5.29
CA PHE A 116 -7.20 -14.37 4.42
C PHE A 116 -7.88 -15.75 4.41
N ALA A 117 -7.09 -16.82 4.39
CA ALA A 117 -7.62 -18.18 4.57
C ALA A 117 -8.31 -18.31 5.93
N THR A 118 -7.72 -17.73 6.99
CA THR A 118 -8.33 -17.69 8.32
C THR A 118 -9.63 -16.89 8.34
N VAL A 119 -9.73 -15.77 7.63
CA VAL A 119 -10.98 -14.99 7.50
C VAL A 119 -12.07 -15.79 6.79
N ILE A 120 -11.73 -16.46 5.68
CA ILE A 120 -12.67 -17.32 4.95
C ILE A 120 -13.12 -18.48 5.83
N GLU A 121 -12.21 -19.09 6.58
CA GLU A 121 -12.52 -20.21 7.48
C GLU A 121 -13.39 -19.76 8.67
N THR A 122 -13.14 -18.55 9.20
CA THR A 122 -13.97 -17.94 10.23
C THR A 122 -15.37 -17.65 9.72
N TYR A 123 -15.49 -17.17 8.47
CA TYR A 123 -16.77 -16.92 7.82
C TYR A 123 -17.53 -18.22 7.53
N ARG A 124 -16.84 -19.26 7.03
CA ARG A 124 -17.38 -20.61 6.83
C ARG A 124 -17.95 -21.15 8.15
N THR A 125 -17.16 -21.08 9.22
CA THR A 125 -17.58 -21.58 10.55
C THR A 125 -18.78 -20.80 11.07
N SER A 126 -18.80 -19.48 10.88
CA SER A 126 -19.92 -18.62 11.28
C SER A 126 -21.21 -18.96 10.50
N LEU A 127 -21.11 -19.19 9.19
CA LEU A 127 -22.24 -19.61 8.35
C LEU A 127 -22.77 -20.99 8.75
N LEU A 128 -21.89 -21.96 8.94
CA LEU A 128 -22.28 -23.31 9.36
C LEU A 128 -22.94 -23.29 10.73
N ASN A 129 -22.44 -22.47 11.66
CA ASN A 129 -23.05 -22.30 12.98
C ASN A 129 -24.44 -21.66 12.90
N LEU A 130 -24.63 -20.62 12.08
CA LEU A 130 -25.94 -20.00 11.86
C LEU A 130 -26.94 -20.99 11.26
N LEU A 131 -26.51 -21.74 10.23
CA LEU A 131 -27.33 -22.77 9.61
C LEU A 131 -27.69 -23.88 10.60
N LYS A 132 -26.75 -24.29 11.45
CA LYS A 132 -26.96 -25.33 12.46
C LYS A 132 -28.00 -24.92 13.51
N VAL A 133 -27.96 -23.66 13.96
CA VAL A 133 -28.94 -23.10 14.90
C VAL A 133 -30.33 -22.94 14.26
N GLN A 134 -30.41 -22.68 12.96
CA GLN A 134 -31.69 -22.55 12.25
C GLN A 134 -32.33 -23.90 11.88
N LEU A 135 -31.52 -24.94 11.71
CA LEU A 135 -31.93 -26.24 11.17
C LEU A 135 -31.78 -27.37 12.19
N GLU A 136 -31.76 -27.09 13.50
CA GLU A 136 -31.34 -27.95 14.64
C GLU A 136 -31.72 -29.45 14.60
N THR A 137 -32.67 -29.89 13.77
CA THR A 137 -33.11 -31.29 13.57
C THR A 137 -33.41 -31.67 12.10
N ASP A 138 -33.10 -30.81 11.13
CA ASP A 138 -33.40 -31.03 9.72
C ASP A 138 -32.33 -31.90 9.06
N SER A 139 -32.75 -33.03 8.47
CA SER A 139 -31.85 -33.96 7.77
C SER A 139 -31.14 -33.31 6.57
N ARG A 140 -31.64 -32.17 6.09
CA ARG A 140 -31.03 -31.37 5.01
C ARG A 140 -29.78 -30.61 5.45
N PHE A 141 -29.50 -30.47 6.75
CA PHE A 141 -28.33 -29.74 7.25
C PHE A 141 -27.02 -30.34 6.72
N SER A 142 -26.87 -31.66 6.76
CA SER A 142 -25.66 -32.34 6.25
C SER A 142 -25.43 -32.08 4.76
N THR A 143 -26.48 -32.09 3.95
CA THR A 143 -26.37 -31.77 2.52
C THR A 143 -25.99 -30.30 2.30
N LEU A 144 -26.52 -29.37 3.10
CA LEU A 144 -26.15 -27.97 3.01
C LEU A 144 -24.71 -27.73 3.45
N GLU A 145 -24.26 -28.40 4.51
CA GLU A 145 -22.88 -28.35 5.00
C GLU A 145 -21.91 -28.80 3.90
N ASP A 146 -22.20 -29.91 3.22
CA ASP A 146 -21.39 -30.41 2.11
C ASP A 146 -21.33 -29.40 0.95
N ILE A 147 -22.47 -28.79 0.59
CA ILE A 147 -22.52 -27.76 -0.46
C ILE A 147 -21.69 -26.52 -0.08
N VAL A 148 -21.81 -26.04 1.17
CA VAL A 148 -21.03 -24.91 1.66
C VAL A 148 -19.54 -25.25 1.63
N ASN A 149 -19.16 -26.44 2.08
CA ASN A 149 -17.78 -26.90 2.07
C ASN A 149 -17.21 -26.98 0.65
N GLN A 150 -17.95 -27.54 -0.30
CA GLN A 150 -17.53 -27.62 -1.70
C GLN A 150 -17.37 -26.22 -2.32
N ASN A 151 -18.29 -25.29 -2.06
CA ASN A 151 -18.19 -23.92 -2.55
C ASN A 151 -16.99 -23.18 -1.97
N VAL A 152 -16.70 -23.34 -0.67
CA VAL A 152 -15.51 -22.74 -0.04
C VAL A 152 -14.23 -23.29 -0.63
N ILE A 153 -14.16 -24.62 -0.85
CA ILE A 153 -13.00 -25.25 -1.49
C ILE A 153 -12.80 -24.72 -2.92
N SER A 154 -13.87 -24.64 -3.71
CA SER A 154 -13.82 -24.08 -5.07
C SER A 154 -13.35 -22.62 -5.06
N LEU A 155 -13.89 -21.80 -4.17
CA LEU A 155 -13.53 -20.39 -4.04
C LEU A 155 -12.05 -20.21 -3.69
N LEU A 156 -11.54 -20.99 -2.73
CA LEU A 156 -10.13 -20.95 -2.36
C LEU A 156 -9.24 -21.37 -3.54
N SER A 157 -9.65 -22.36 -4.33
CA SER A 157 -8.93 -22.78 -5.52
C SER A 157 -8.89 -21.70 -6.60
N ASP A 158 -10.04 -21.11 -6.93
CA ASP A 158 -10.16 -20.03 -7.91
C ASP A 158 -9.33 -18.81 -7.51
N MET A 159 -9.37 -18.47 -6.23
CA MET A 159 -8.56 -17.38 -5.68
C MET A 159 -7.06 -17.65 -5.82
N GLY A 160 -6.62 -18.88 -5.53
CA GLY A 160 -5.23 -19.30 -5.73
C GLY A 160 -4.78 -19.16 -7.19
N MET A 161 -5.62 -19.57 -8.15
CA MET A 161 -5.33 -19.39 -9.58
C MET A 161 -5.26 -17.92 -9.99
N LEU A 162 -6.18 -17.08 -9.50
CA LEU A 162 -6.17 -15.64 -9.77
C LEU A 162 -4.89 -14.98 -9.23
N GLU A 163 -4.48 -15.35 -8.02
CA GLU A 163 -3.25 -14.83 -7.42
C GLU A 163 -2.03 -15.28 -8.21
N GLN A 164 -1.93 -16.56 -8.57
CA GLN A 164 -0.84 -17.07 -9.39
C GLN A 164 -0.75 -16.33 -10.74
N ARG A 165 -1.89 -16.11 -11.40
CA ARG A 165 -1.95 -15.35 -12.65
C ARG A 165 -1.49 -13.91 -12.46
N ARG A 166 -1.90 -13.27 -11.37
CA ARG A 166 -1.50 -11.90 -11.01
C ARG A 166 0.01 -11.83 -10.76
N VAL A 167 0.57 -12.77 -10.00
CA VAL A 167 2.02 -12.86 -9.75
C VAL A 167 2.77 -13.03 -11.07
N ALA A 168 2.35 -13.93 -11.94
CA ALA A 168 2.98 -14.13 -13.25
C ALA A 168 2.98 -12.86 -14.12
N GLN A 169 1.89 -12.08 -14.10
CA GLN A 169 1.83 -10.79 -14.80
C GLN A 169 2.82 -9.78 -14.24
N TYR A 170 2.96 -9.71 -12.91
CA TYR A 170 3.95 -8.83 -12.29
C TYR A 170 5.38 -9.28 -12.57
N GLU A 171 5.68 -10.57 -12.46
CA GLU A 171 7.01 -11.13 -12.81
C GLU A 171 7.38 -10.78 -14.25
N ALA A 172 6.48 -10.98 -15.21
CA ALA A 172 6.70 -10.63 -16.61
C ALA A 172 6.95 -9.12 -16.81
N LYS A 173 6.20 -8.26 -16.10
CA LYS A 173 6.37 -6.81 -16.14
C LYS A 173 7.72 -6.38 -15.57
N VAL A 174 8.16 -6.98 -14.46
CA VAL A 174 9.45 -6.66 -13.88
C VAL A 174 10.59 -7.14 -14.77
N GLU A 175 10.51 -8.34 -15.33
CA GLU A 175 11.54 -8.83 -16.26
C GLU A 175 11.65 -7.92 -17.50
N HIS A 176 10.53 -7.42 -18.01
CA HIS A 176 10.51 -6.45 -19.09
C HIS A 176 11.24 -5.15 -18.70
N LEU A 177 10.89 -4.55 -17.56
CA LEU A 177 11.52 -3.33 -17.07
C LEU A 177 13.01 -3.52 -16.77
N ALA A 178 13.42 -4.68 -16.24
CA ALA A 178 14.81 -5.01 -15.98
C ALA A 178 15.63 -5.06 -17.29
N ARG A 179 15.06 -5.63 -18.37
CA ARG A 179 15.69 -5.63 -19.69
C ARG A 179 15.86 -4.23 -20.26
N GLU A 180 14.84 -3.37 -20.13
CA GLU A 180 14.92 -1.98 -20.58
C GLU A 180 15.95 -1.18 -19.76
N ASN A 181 15.96 -1.33 -18.44
CA ASN A 181 16.93 -0.67 -17.57
C ASN A 181 18.38 -1.07 -17.94
N LYS A 182 18.62 -2.36 -18.17
CA LYS A 182 19.92 -2.85 -18.66
C LYS A 182 20.31 -2.23 -20.01
N LYS A 183 19.36 -2.09 -20.93
CA LYS A 183 19.59 -1.44 -22.23
C LYS A 183 19.98 0.03 -22.07
N MET A 184 19.26 0.77 -21.23
CA MET A 184 19.56 2.18 -20.95
C MET A 184 20.90 2.35 -20.22
N SER A 185 21.19 1.49 -19.24
CA SER A 185 22.47 1.46 -18.53
C SER A 185 23.64 1.26 -19.50
N ASN A 186 23.51 0.33 -20.45
CA ASN A 186 24.52 0.13 -21.49
C ASN A 186 24.71 1.36 -22.40
N GLN A 187 23.63 2.09 -22.72
CA GLN A 187 23.73 3.33 -23.48
C GLN A 187 24.46 4.42 -22.70
N ILE A 188 24.19 4.54 -21.40
CA ILE A 188 24.88 5.48 -20.51
C ILE A 188 26.39 5.19 -20.48
N VAL A 189 26.79 3.92 -20.35
CA VAL A 189 28.20 3.52 -20.36
C VAL A 189 28.87 3.94 -21.68
N LYS A 190 28.26 3.61 -22.83
CA LYS A 190 28.80 4.00 -24.15
C LYS A 190 28.94 5.52 -24.34
N LEU A 191 27.98 6.29 -23.83
CA LEU A 191 28.04 7.74 -23.88
C LEU A 191 29.15 8.30 -22.99
N LYS A 192 29.33 7.73 -21.79
CA LYS A 192 30.44 8.09 -20.88
C LYS A 192 31.80 7.80 -21.49
N GLU A 193 31.97 6.64 -22.15
CA GLU A 193 33.21 6.30 -22.86
C GLU A 193 33.52 7.29 -23.98
N ARG A 194 32.54 7.60 -24.85
CA ARG A 194 32.69 8.59 -25.92
C ARG A 194 33.05 9.97 -25.38
N TRP A 195 32.38 10.39 -24.30
CA TRP A 195 32.69 11.64 -23.62
C TRP A 195 34.12 11.65 -23.08
N GLY A 196 34.56 10.56 -22.43
CA GLY A 196 35.93 10.38 -21.95
C GLY A 196 36.95 10.53 -23.07
N SER A 197 36.74 9.85 -24.20
CA SER A 197 37.63 9.94 -25.38
C SER A 197 37.70 11.37 -25.95
N LEU A 198 36.57 12.08 -26.01
CA LEU A 198 36.54 13.48 -26.46
C LEU A 198 37.33 14.40 -25.52
N VAL A 199 37.17 14.22 -24.21
CA VAL A 199 37.90 14.99 -23.20
C VAL A 199 39.40 14.70 -23.26
N GLU A 200 39.80 13.43 -23.43
CA GLU A 200 41.20 13.05 -23.60
C GLU A 200 41.82 13.63 -24.87
N SER A 201 41.11 13.55 -26.00
CA SER A 201 41.55 14.15 -27.27
C SER A 201 41.74 15.68 -27.14
N ALA A 202 40.81 16.38 -26.49
CA ALA A 202 40.91 17.82 -26.23
C ALA A 202 42.09 18.15 -25.31
N ARG A 203 42.35 17.34 -24.27
CA ARG A 203 43.52 17.49 -23.39
C ARG A 203 44.83 17.29 -24.16
N GLN A 204 44.87 16.32 -25.08
CA GLN A 204 46.06 16.02 -25.88
C GLN A 204 46.37 17.15 -26.86
N LYS A 205 45.37 17.72 -27.54
CA LYS A 205 45.55 18.91 -28.40
C LYS A 205 46.13 20.10 -27.63
N ARG A 206 45.60 20.41 -26.45
CA ARG A 206 46.13 21.50 -25.60
C ARG A 206 47.57 21.26 -25.13
N LYS A 207 47.97 19.99 -24.94
CA LYS A 207 49.37 19.67 -24.61
C LYS A 207 50.28 19.92 -25.81
N GLN A 208 49.85 19.52 -27.02
CA GLN A 208 50.59 19.75 -28.25
C GLN A 208 50.77 21.24 -28.57
N GLU A 209 49.75 22.07 -28.35
CA GLU A 209 49.81 23.53 -28.54
C GLU A 209 50.73 24.27 -27.53
N LYS A 210 51.12 23.62 -26.43
CA LYS A 210 51.99 24.19 -25.39
C LYS A 210 53.46 23.76 -25.51
N THR A 211 53.77 22.87 -26.44
CA THR A 211 55.12 22.44 -26.82
C THR A 211 55.54 23.15 -28.10
#